data_AF-A0A7Y4SUD6-F1
#
_entry.id   AF-A0A7Y4SUD6-F1
#
_cell.length_a   1.000
_cell.length_b   1.000
_cell.length_c   1.000
_cell.angle_alpha   90.00
_cell.angle_beta   90.00
_cell.angle_gamma   90.00
#
_symmetry.space_group_name_H-M   'P 1'
#
loop_
_entity.id
_entity.type
_entity.pdbx_description
1 polymer ?
#
loop_
_entity_poly.entity_id
_entity_poly.type
_entity_poly.pdbx_seq_one_letter_code
_entity_poly.pdbx_strand_id
1 'polypeptide(L)'
;MTLVGLTGCLAGGCPVRQVVMAGEGNGDAFVTCMGLVVGGALAHNLALVSSAEGSTPGGRIAVLVGLAFAIVYGLASVARVRQPAA
;
A
#
# COMPACT_ATOMS: atom_id res chain seq x y z
N MET A 1 2.17 -8.45 -7.51
CA MET A 1 2.20 -7.09 -8.11
C MET A 1 0.87 -6.37 -8.03
N THR A 2 -0.28 -7.05 -8.17
CA THR A 2 -1.61 -6.42 -8.10
C THR A 2 -1.83 -5.53 -6.88
N LEU A 3 -1.49 -6.02 -5.67
CA LEU A 3 -1.65 -5.24 -4.44
C LEU A 3 -0.88 -3.91 -4.49
N VAL A 4 0.40 -3.93 -4.86
CA VAL A 4 1.25 -2.74 -4.97
C VAL A 4 0.69 -1.75 -5.99
N GLY A 5 0.21 -2.24 -7.14
CA GLY A 5 -0.40 -1.39 -8.16
C GLY A 5 -1.67 -0.69 -7.65
N LEU A 6 -2.56 -1.46 -7.01
CA LEU A 6 -3.81 -0.92 -6.46
C LEU A 6 -3.55 0.12 -5.36
N THR A 7 -2.67 -0.19 -4.40
CA THR A 7 -2.33 0.77 -3.34
C THR A 7 -1.59 1.98 -3.90
N GLY A 8 -0.77 1.81 -4.95
CA GLY A 8 -0.14 2.92 -5.66
C GLY A 8 -1.17 3.86 -6.31
N CYS A 9 -2.21 3.31 -6.94
CA CYS A 9 -3.33 4.12 -7.47
C CYS A 9 -4.05 4.88 -6.35
N LEU A 10 -4.31 4.22 -5.20
CA LEU A 10 -5.00 4.83 -4.06
C LEU A 10 -4.15 5.91 -3.36
N ALA A 11 -2.83 5.72 -3.30
CA ALA A 11 -1.90 6.69 -2.71
C ALA A 11 -1.48 7.81 -3.67
N GLY A 12 -1.97 7.80 -4.92
CA GLY A 12 -1.65 8.84 -5.92
C GLY A 12 -0.29 8.71 -6.61
N GLY A 13 0.36 7.54 -6.56
CA GLY A 13 1.65 7.34 -7.22
C GLY A 13 2.35 6.00 -6.92
N CYS A 14 3.34 5.66 -7.77
CA CYS A 14 4.24 4.54 -7.50
C CYS A 14 5.29 4.89 -6.43
N PRO A 15 6.00 3.90 -5.85
CA PRO A 15 6.98 4.15 -4.80
C PRO A 15 8.04 5.21 -5.17
N VAL A 16 8.52 5.20 -6.42
CA VAL A 16 9.52 6.18 -6.90
C VAL A 16 8.96 7.60 -6.91
N ARG A 17 7.72 7.79 -7.37
CA ARG A 17 7.05 9.10 -7.36
C ARG A 17 6.87 9.64 -5.94
N GLN A 18 6.53 8.77 -4.98
CA GLN A 18 6.36 9.17 -3.58
C GLN A 18 7.67 9.70 -2.99
N VAL A 19 8.81 9.09 -3.33
CA VAL A 19 10.13 9.57 -2.88
C VAL A 19 10.44 10.95 -3.44
N VAL A 20 10.16 11.20 -4.73
CA VAL A 20 10.36 12.52 -5.35
C VAL A 20 9.47 13.57 -4.69
N MET A 21 8.16 13.30 -4.55
CA MET A 21 7.21 14.24 -3.94
C MET A 21 7.54 14.52 -2.46
N ALA A 22 8.01 13.51 -1.72
CA ALA A 22 8.50 13.71 -0.36
C ALA A 22 9.71 14.66 -0.33
N GLY A 23 10.63 14.55 -1.29
CA GLY A 23 11.76 15.45 -1.46
C GLY A 23 11.38 16.89 -1.84
N GLU A 24 10.23 17.08 -2.49
CA GLU A 24 9.64 18.38 -2.80
C GLU A 24 8.87 18.99 -1.61
N GLY A 25 8.83 18.30 -0.46
CA GLY A 25 8.16 18.76 0.76
C GLY A 25 6.70 18.31 0.90
N ASN A 26 6.23 17.33 0.12
CA ASN A 26 4.90 16.76 0.29
C ASN A 26 4.85 15.82 1.52
N GLY A 27 4.13 16.24 2.57
CA GLY A 27 3.97 15.48 3.81
C GLY A 27 3.24 14.15 3.65
N ASP A 28 2.22 14.07 2.80
CA ASP A 28 1.46 12.83 2.55
C ASP A 28 2.34 11.78 1.86
N ALA A 29 3.17 12.23 0.91
CA ALA A 29 4.14 11.39 0.25
C ALA A 29 5.23 10.91 1.22
N PHE A 30 5.69 11.76 2.13
CA PHE A 30 6.62 11.37 3.19
C PHE A 30 6.04 10.26 4.10
N VAL A 31 4.79 10.42 4.55
CA VAL A 31 4.11 9.40 5.36
C VAL A 31 3.94 8.10 4.56
N THR A 32 3.65 8.19 3.26
CA THR A 32 3.59 7.02 2.37
C THR A 32 4.95 6.30 2.31
N CYS A 33 6.04 7.05 2.15
CA CYS A 33 7.40 6.49 2.17
C CYS A 33 7.73 5.82 3.51
N MET A 34 7.35 6.43 4.64
CA MET A 34 7.53 5.81 5.96
C MET A 34 6.72 4.52 6.10
N GLY A 35 5.49 4.49 5.59
CA GLY A 35 4.68 3.28 5.54
C GLY A 35 5.33 2.16 4.74
N LEU A 36 5.95 2.48 3.60
CA LEU A 36 6.69 1.51 2.78
C LEU A 36 7.89 0.92 3.53
N VAL A 37 8.66 1.76 4.25
CA VAL A 37 9.83 1.32 5.04
C VAL A 37 9.40 0.45 6.22
N VAL A 38 8.44 0.91 7.02
CA VAL A 38 7.93 0.16 8.19
C VAL A 38 7.28 -1.14 7.73
N GLY A 39 6.47 -1.11 6.67
CA GLY A 39 5.84 -2.30 6.09
C GLY A 39 6.87 -3.32 5.59
N GLY A 40 7.93 -2.86 4.91
CA GLY A 40 9.05 -3.71 4.51
C GLY A 40 9.74 -4.36 5.69
N ALA A 41 10.08 -3.59 6.73
CA ALA A 41 10.69 -4.10 7.95
C ALA A 41 9.83 -5.16 8.64
N LEU A 42 8.51 -4.92 8.76
CA LEU A 42 7.56 -5.88 9.30
C LEU A 42 7.48 -7.15 8.44
N ALA A 43 7.43 -7.03 7.11
CA ALA A 43 7.34 -8.18 6.23
C ALA A 43 8.58 -9.09 6.32
N HIS A 44 9.77 -8.50 6.52
CA HIS A 44 11.00 -9.25 6.75
C HIS A 44 11.03 -9.91 8.14
N ASN A 45 10.62 -9.18 9.18
CA ASN A 45 10.66 -9.69 10.57
C ASN A 45 9.58 -10.72 10.89
N LEU A 46 8.46 -10.70 10.16
CA LEU A 46 7.37 -11.67 10.29
C LEU A 46 7.48 -12.84 9.30
N ALA A 47 8.61 -12.97 8.59
CA ALA A 47 8.85 -14.02 7.60
C ALA A 47 7.75 -14.10 6.49
N LEU A 48 7.25 -12.94 6.05
CA LEU A 48 6.23 -12.83 5.00
C LEU A 48 6.84 -12.62 3.60
N VAL A 49 8.11 -12.24 3.54
CA VAL A 49 8.86 -12.02 2.29
C VAL A 49 9.20 -13.36 1.63
N SER A 50 9.05 -13.40 0.30
CA SER A 50 9.41 -14.55 -0.53
C SER A 50 10.93 -14.75 -0.61
N SER A 51 11.36 -15.99 -0.82
CA SER A 51 12.78 -16.34 -1.05
C SER A 51 12.94 -17.06 -2.40
N ALA A 52 14.13 -17.61 -2.66
CA ALA A 52 14.36 -18.48 -3.81
C ALA A 52 13.49 -19.76 -3.79
N GLU A 53 12.98 -20.16 -2.62
CA GLU A 53 12.04 -21.27 -2.47
C GLU A 53 10.59 -20.88 -2.82
N GLY A 54 10.34 -19.59 -3.07
CA GLY A 54 9.04 -19.05 -3.44
C GLY A 54 8.37 -18.26 -2.31
N SER A 55 7.07 -18.02 -2.46
CA SER A 55 6.28 -17.26 -1.49
C SER A 55 5.85 -18.12 -0.31
N THR A 56 5.94 -17.57 0.91
CA THR A 56 5.52 -18.26 2.13
C THR A 56 3.99 -18.35 2.21
N PRO A 57 3.41 -19.36 2.88
CA PRO A 57 1.97 -19.43 3.11
C PRO A 57 1.43 -18.17 3.80
N GLY A 58 2.14 -17.67 4.81
CA GLY A 58 1.81 -16.42 5.50
C GLY A 58 1.85 -15.20 4.56
N GLY A 59 2.86 -15.10 3.69
CA GLY A 59 2.96 -14.03 2.69
C GLY A 59 1.80 -14.02 1.70
N ARG A 60 1.35 -15.21 1.26
CA ARG A 60 0.16 -15.33 0.39
C ARG A 60 -1.11 -14.84 1.09
N ILE A 61 -1.32 -15.23 2.35
CA ILE A 61 -2.45 -14.76 3.16
C ILE A 61 -2.38 -13.24 3.36
N ALA A 62 -1.21 -12.70 3.70
CA ALA A 62 -1.01 -11.27 3.88
C ALA A 62 -1.36 -10.46 2.61
N VAL A 63 -1.02 -10.97 1.43
CA VAL A 63 -1.39 -10.34 0.16
C VAL A 63 -2.90 -10.32 -0.05
N LEU A 64 -3.61 -11.41 0.28
CA LEU A 64 -5.08 -11.48 0.17
C LEU A 64 -5.76 -10.51 1.14
N VAL A 65 -5.27 -10.44 2.37
CA VAL A 65 -5.76 -9.49 3.38
C VAL A 65 -5.51 -8.04 2.91
N GLY A 66 -4.32 -7.75 2.40
CA GLY A 66 -3.99 -6.44 1.85
C GLY A 66 -4.87 -6.05 0.66
N LEU A 67 -5.18 -7.00 -0.22
CA LEU A 67 -6.10 -6.78 -1.35
C LEU A 67 -7.51 -6.47 -0.88
N ALA A 68 -8.04 -7.26 0.06
CA ALA A 68 -9.35 -7.00 0.65
C ALA A 68 -9.41 -5.60 1.29
N PHE A 69 -8.39 -5.24 2.06
CA PHE A 69 -8.28 -3.92 2.68
C PHE A 69 -8.26 -2.78 1.65
N ALA A 70 -7.41 -2.89 0.62
CA ALA A 70 -7.29 -1.88 -0.43
C ALA A 70 -8.59 -1.70 -1.23
N ILE A 71 -9.29 -2.80 -1.53
CA ILE A 71 -10.59 -2.77 -2.22
C ILE A 71 -11.64 -2.08 -1.34
N VAL A 72 -11.76 -2.48 -0.07
CA VAL A 72 -12.72 -1.88 0.88
C VAL A 72 -12.44 -0.39 1.05
N TYR A 73 -11.17 -0.01 1.22
CA TYR A 73 -10.77 1.39 1.29
C TYR A 73 -11.16 2.17 0.03
N GLY A 74 -10.87 1.63 -1.16
CA GLY A 74 -11.24 2.25 -2.43
C GLY A 74 -12.76 2.44 -2.57
N LEU A 75 -13.55 1.41 -2.24
CA LEU A 75 -15.01 1.49 -2.26
C LEU A 75 -15.55 2.53 -1.27
N ALA A 76 -15.01 2.55 -0.05
CA ALA A 76 -15.39 3.53 0.96
C ALA A 76 -15.07 4.97 0.53
N SER A 77 -13.91 5.19 -0.09
CA SER A 77 -13.51 6.49 -0.64
C SER A 77 -14.44 6.95 -1.77
N VAL A 78 -14.82 6.05 -2.69
CA VAL A 78 -15.80 6.38 -3.74
C VAL A 78 -17.17 6.70 -3.15
N ALA A 79 -17.62 5.94 -2.15
CA ALA A 79 -18.89 6.20 -1.48
C ALA A 79 -18.92 7.59 -0.84
N ARG A 80 -17.81 8.02 -0.22
CA ARG A 80 -17.67 9.37 0.36
C ARG A 80 -17.76 10.48 -0.69
N VAL A 81 -17.07 10.35 -1.82
CA VAL A 81 -17.12 11.36 -2.90
C VAL A 81 -18.51 11.48 -3.52
N ARG A 82 -19.30 10.40 -3.48
CA ARG A 82 -20.67 10.37 -4.01
C ARG A 82 -21.73 10.88 -3.04
N GLN A 83 -21.38 11.17 -1.78
CA GLN A 83 -22.35 11.74 -0.85
C GLN A 83 -22.69 13.17 -1.31
N PRO A 84 -23.95 13.48 -1.62
CA PRO A 84 -24.34 14.83 -1.95
C PRO A 84 -24.02 15.75 -0.77
N ALA A 85 -23.38 16.88 -1.04
CA ALA A 85 -23.16 17.91 -0.04
C ALA A 85 -24.53 18.29 0.54
N ALA A 86 -24.71 18.05 1.84
CA ALA A 86 -25.90 18.46 2.59
C ALA A 86 -25.94 19.97 2.74
#